data_AF-A0A7C1P6D1-F1
#
_entry.id   AF-A0A7C1P6D1-F1
#
_cell.length_a   1.000
_cell.length_b   1.000
_cell.length_c   1.000
_cell.angle_alpha   90.00
_cell.angle_beta   90.00
_cell.angle_gamma   90.00
#
_symmetry.space_group_name_H-M   'P 1'
#
loop_
_entity.id
_entity.type
_entity.pdbx_description
1 polymer ?
#
loop_
_entity_poly.entity_id
_entity_poly.type
_entity_poly.pdbx_seq_one_letter_code
_entity_poly.pdbx_strand_id
1 'polypeptide(L)'
;MRLVVEGAEEITLEGEHLRLSTAMGAFSLPPLLAGEGAIWQPALVEGGIAFAPPPVRLFPLFPASGGWSEDDLLYSTFLGGSESDYGWSIALDGSGAATVTGYTDSSDFPTTPGAFDLRYNSCPDYSDAFVTKLNASGSGLVYSTFLGGSGGDRGFGIMLDAGGAATVTGQTLSSDFPTTPGAFDPSYNGYSDAFVTRLNADGSGLLYSTFLGGSDSDVGWAIALDRGGTATVTGWTDSTDFPTTPGAFDPTCNSCPGYGDAFATRLRMVPYQLYLPLILNQR
;
A
#
# COMPACT_ATOMS: atom_id res chain seq x y z
N MET A 1 -39.34 -23.76 -22.85
CA MET A 1 -39.42 -24.63 -21.65
C MET A 1 -40.89 -24.99 -21.45
N ARG A 2 -41.24 -26.28 -21.36
CA ARG A 2 -42.63 -26.75 -21.22
C ARG A 2 -42.79 -27.33 -19.83
N LEU A 3 -43.61 -26.70 -18.98
CA LEU A 3 -43.98 -27.26 -17.69
C LEU A 3 -44.94 -28.42 -17.95
N VAL A 4 -44.59 -29.62 -17.49
CA VAL A 4 -45.45 -30.80 -17.54
C VAL A 4 -45.77 -31.17 -16.10
N VAL A 5 -47.06 -31.17 -15.76
CA VAL A 5 -47.55 -31.58 -14.44
C VAL A 5 -48.32 -32.88 -14.65
N GLU A 6 -47.84 -33.98 -14.09
CA GLU A 6 -48.54 -35.26 -14.14
C GLU A 6 -49.50 -35.39 -12.94
N GLY A 7 -50.70 -35.92 -13.19
CA GLY A 7 -51.74 -36.10 -12.16
C GLY A 7 -52.67 -34.91 -11.93
N ALA A 8 -52.45 -33.79 -12.64
CA ALA A 8 -53.45 -32.72 -12.73
C ALA A 8 -54.50 -33.07 -13.79
N GLU A 9 -55.77 -32.91 -13.44
CA GLU A 9 -56.89 -33.05 -14.37
C GLU A 9 -57.04 -31.80 -15.23
N GLU A 10 -56.70 -30.63 -14.68
CA GLU A 10 -56.73 -29.36 -15.40
C GLU A 10 -55.62 -28.41 -14.92
N ILE A 11 -55.09 -27.61 -15.84
CA ILE A 11 -54.10 -26.56 -15.58
C ILE A 11 -54.60 -25.26 -16.23
N THR A 12 -54.85 -24.24 -15.43
CA THR A 12 -55.34 -22.93 -15.89
C THR A 12 -54.52 -21.78 -15.32
N LEU A 13 -54.59 -20.62 -15.95
CA LEU A 13 -54.01 -19.38 -15.44
C LEU A 13 -55.15 -18.48 -14.97
N GLU A 14 -55.13 -18.08 -13.70
CA GLU A 14 -56.07 -17.13 -13.12
C GLU A 14 -55.27 -15.92 -12.62
N GLY A 15 -55.25 -14.84 -13.42
CA GLY A 15 -54.37 -13.69 -13.17
C GLY A 15 -52.90 -14.08 -13.36
N GLU A 16 -52.05 -13.74 -12.37
CA GLU A 16 -50.61 -14.10 -12.37
C GLU A 16 -50.32 -15.47 -11.74
N HIS A 17 -51.36 -16.23 -11.39
CA HIS A 17 -51.24 -17.50 -10.69
C HIS A 17 -51.56 -18.69 -11.59
N LEU A 18 -50.74 -19.73 -11.49
CA LEU A 18 -51.00 -21.02 -12.10
C LEU A 18 -51.90 -21.85 -11.17
N ARG A 19 -53.06 -22.29 -11.67
CA ARG A 19 -54.01 -23.11 -10.94
C ARG A 19 -53.98 -24.54 -11.48
N LEU A 20 -53.92 -25.50 -10.57
CA LEU A 20 -53.90 -26.94 -10.85
C LEU A 20 -55.12 -27.58 -10.18
N SER A 21 -56.00 -28.17 -10.97
CA SER A 21 -57.13 -28.95 -10.48
C SER A 21 -56.78 -30.43 -10.50
N THR A 22 -57.03 -31.13 -9.39
CA THR A 22 -56.81 -32.57 -9.25
C THR A 22 -58.03 -33.22 -8.60
N ALA A 23 -58.12 -34.56 -8.66
CA ALA A 23 -59.15 -35.33 -7.98
C ALA A 23 -59.25 -35.08 -6.46
N MET A 24 -58.20 -34.53 -5.83
CA MET A 24 -58.18 -34.20 -4.40
C MET A 24 -58.49 -32.73 -4.10
N GLY A 25 -58.71 -31.90 -5.12
CA GLY A 25 -58.98 -30.48 -4.98
C GLY A 25 -58.13 -29.59 -5.89
N ALA A 26 -58.40 -28.29 -5.83
CA ALA A 26 -57.70 -27.27 -6.62
C ALA A 26 -56.62 -26.55 -5.79
N PHE A 27 -55.46 -26.37 -6.39
CA PHE A 27 -54.28 -25.71 -5.80
C PHE A 27 -53.88 -24.51 -6.66
N SER A 28 -53.54 -23.39 -6.02
CA SER A 28 -53.02 -22.20 -6.69
C SER A 28 -51.57 -22.00 -6.30
N LEU A 29 -50.70 -21.85 -7.30
CA LEU A 29 -49.28 -21.59 -7.09
C LEU A 29 -49.03 -20.07 -7.11
N PRO A 30 -48.13 -19.56 -6.24
CA PRO A 30 -47.69 -18.17 -6.32
C PRO A 30 -46.98 -17.89 -7.66
N PRO A 31 -46.84 -16.61 -8.05
CA PRO A 31 -46.25 -16.24 -9.34
C PRO A 31 -44.82 -16.80 -9.44
N LEU A 32 -44.56 -17.55 -10.50
CA LEU A 32 -43.23 -18.09 -10.78
C LEU A 32 -42.34 -16.98 -11.35
N LEU A 33 -41.54 -16.35 -10.50
CA LEU A 33 -40.47 -15.45 -10.91
C LEU A 33 -39.25 -16.28 -11.36
N ALA A 34 -38.98 -16.31 -12.66
CA ALA A 34 -37.77 -16.94 -13.19
C ALA A 34 -36.57 -16.00 -13.00
N GLY A 35 -35.77 -16.22 -11.95
CA GLY A 35 -34.43 -15.63 -11.83
C GLY A 35 -33.41 -16.52 -12.54
N GLU A 36 -32.62 -15.95 -13.47
CA GLU A 36 -31.51 -16.67 -14.11
C GLU A 36 -30.49 -17.13 -13.06
N GLY A 37 -30.18 -18.44 -13.04
CA GLY A 37 -28.93 -18.94 -12.47
C GLY A 37 -28.98 -19.80 -11.19
N ALA A 38 -30.13 -20.06 -10.56
CA ALA A 38 -30.19 -20.95 -9.39
C ALA A 38 -30.91 -22.27 -9.69
N ILE A 39 -30.25 -23.40 -9.41
CA ILE A 39 -30.84 -24.75 -9.48
C ILE A 39 -31.60 -25.00 -8.18
N TRP A 40 -32.93 -25.01 -8.23
CA TRP A 40 -33.79 -25.28 -7.06
C TRP A 40 -34.12 -26.77 -6.98
N GLN A 41 -33.93 -27.40 -5.82
CA GLN A 41 -34.42 -28.77 -5.57
C GLN A 41 -35.73 -28.71 -4.78
N PRO A 42 -36.84 -29.24 -5.31
CA PRO A 42 -38.11 -29.26 -4.59
C PRO A 42 -38.07 -30.22 -3.40
N ALA A 43 -38.66 -29.83 -2.26
CA ALA A 43 -38.87 -30.69 -1.10
C ALA A 43 -40.38 -30.78 -0.77
N LEU A 44 -40.84 -31.99 -0.47
CA LEU A 44 -42.22 -32.25 0.00
C LEU A 44 -42.35 -31.81 1.46
N VAL A 45 -43.36 -30.99 1.74
CA VAL A 45 -43.78 -30.61 3.10
C VAL A 45 -45.26 -30.96 3.30
N GLU A 46 -45.70 -31.05 4.55
CA GLU A 46 -47.08 -31.44 4.86
C GLU A 46 -48.07 -30.40 4.27
N GLY A 47 -48.82 -30.82 3.26
CA GLY A 47 -49.76 -29.98 2.52
C GLY A 47 -49.25 -29.32 1.23
N GLY A 48 -48.01 -29.57 0.76
CA GLY A 48 -47.55 -29.03 -0.53
C GLY A 48 -46.08 -29.29 -0.89
N ILE A 49 -45.65 -28.73 -2.02
CA ILE A 49 -44.24 -28.70 -2.45
C ILE A 49 -43.68 -27.31 -2.14
N ALA A 50 -42.63 -27.24 -1.33
CA ALA A 50 -41.92 -26.00 -1.04
C ALA A 50 -40.63 -25.92 -1.88
N PHE A 51 -40.45 -24.82 -2.60
CA PHE A 51 -39.16 -24.44 -3.18
C PHE A 51 -38.42 -23.61 -2.14
N ALA A 52 -37.84 -24.26 -1.15
CA ALA A 52 -36.95 -23.57 -0.22
C ALA A 52 -35.61 -23.32 -0.93
N PRO A 53 -34.94 -22.15 -0.71
CA PRO A 53 -33.53 -22.05 -1.06
C PRO A 53 -32.81 -23.21 -0.37
N PRO A 54 -31.74 -23.79 -0.97
CA PRO A 54 -31.01 -24.87 -0.31
C PRO A 54 -30.76 -24.45 1.13
N PRO A 55 -30.95 -25.35 2.13
CA PRO A 55 -30.75 -24.98 3.52
C PRO A 55 -29.40 -24.30 3.57
N VAL A 56 -29.41 -23.00 3.91
CA VAL A 56 -28.19 -22.27 4.16
C VAL A 56 -27.53 -23.12 5.24
N ARG A 57 -26.45 -23.81 4.89
CA ARG A 57 -25.55 -24.36 5.89
C ARG A 57 -24.95 -23.12 6.54
N LEU A 58 -25.68 -22.57 7.50
CA LEU A 58 -25.13 -21.77 8.58
C LEU A 58 -24.10 -22.70 9.18
N PHE A 59 -22.84 -22.51 8.80
CA PHE A 59 -21.74 -22.96 9.62
C PHE A 59 -22.00 -22.35 11.00
N PRO A 60 -22.33 -23.13 12.04
CA PRO A 60 -22.20 -22.58 13.37
C PRO A 60 -20.71 -22.63 13.66
N LEU A 61 -20.08 -21.47 13.87
CA LEU A 61 -18.96 -21.25 14.78
C LEU A 61 -18.55 -19.77 14.73
N PHE A 62 -19.51 -18.87 14.92
CA PHE A 62 -19.21 -17.70 15.73
C PHE A 62 -19.75 -18.03 17.12
N PRO A 63 -18.92 -18.14 18.16
CA PRO A 63 -19.47 -18.10 19.50
C PRO A 63 -20.21 -16.77 19.64
N ALA A 64 -21.44 -16.83 20.12
CA ALA A 64 -22.15 -15.67 20.63
C ALA A 64 -21.42 -15.18 21.89
N SER A 65 -20.31 -14.47 21.67
CA SER A 65 -19.59 -13.67 22.66
C SER A 65 -18.81 -12.61 21.89
N GLY A 66 -19.37 -11.41 21.81
CA GLY A 66 -18.74 -10.26 21.17
C GLY A 66 -19.81 -9.42 20.52
N GLY A 67 -20.20 -8.34 21.18
CA GLY A 67 -21.04 -7.32 20.60
C GLY A 67 -20.44 -6.79 19.30
N TRP A 68 -21.24 -6.01 18.55
CA TRP A 68 -20.73 -5.09 17.55
C TRP A 68 -19.40 -4.52 18.04
N SER A 69 -18.32 -4.71 17.26
CA SER A 69 -16.96 -4.28 17.59
C SER A 69 -17.05 -2.92 18.25
N GLU A 70 -16.71 -2.87 19.54
CA GLU A 70 -16.43 -1.60 20.19
C GLU A 70 -15.27 -0.99 19.40
N ASP A 71 -15.34 0.31 19.13
CA ASP A 71 -14.19 1.06 18.65
C ASP A 71 -13.08 0.88 19.69
N ASP A 72 -12.13 -0.04 19.44
CA ASP A 72 -11.10 -0.41 20.39
C ASP A 72 -9.73 0.13 19.95
N LEU A 73 -9.04 0.78 20.88
CA LEU A 73 -7.70 1.27 20.67
C LEU A 73 -6.72 0.11 20.85
N LEU A 74 -6.45 -0.62 19.75
CA LEU A 74 -5.61 -1.83 19.77
C LEU A 74 -4.23 -1.57 20.40
N TYR A 75 -3.58 -0.49 20.00
CA TYR A 75 -2.43 0.10 20.68
C TYR A 75 -2.30 1.58 20.35
N SER A 76 -1.62 2.32 21.23
CA SER A 76 -1.09 3.66 20.96
C SER A 76 0.24 3.78 21.69
N THR A 77 1.21 4.41 21.05
CA THR A 77 2.54 4.61 21.60
C THR A 77 3.15 5.90 21.06
N PHE A 78 4.15 6.43 21.76
CA PHE A 78 4.97 7.52 21.28
C PHE A 78 6.21 6.96 20.58
N LEU A 79 6.64 7.63 19.51
CA LEU A 79 7.87 7.34 18.78
C LEU A 79 8.64 8.65 18.63
N GLY A 80 9.77 8.76 19.31
CA GLY A 80 10.50 10.02 19.40
C GLY A 80 11.60 10.01 20.46
N GLY A 81 12.37 11.10 20.49
CA GLY A 81 13.43 11.36 21.47
C GLY A 81 13.12 12.58 22.34
N SER A 82 14.15 13.37 22.64
CA SER A 82 14.09 14.51 23.55
C SER A 82 13.64 15.83 22.91
N GLU A 83 13.62 15.91 21.58
CA GLU A 83 13.20 17.10 20.81
C GLU A 83 11.91 16.82 20.00
N SER A 84 11.69 17.53 18.89
CA SER A 84 10.48 17.35 18.08
C SER A 84 10.64 16.20 17.09
N ASP A 85 9.63 15.33 17.02
CA ASP A 85 9.61 14.18 16.12
C ASP A 85 8.27 14.13 15.38
N TYR A 86 8.33 13.99 14.05
CA TYR A 86 7.17 14.11 13.18
C TYR A 86 7.02 12.86 12.33
N GLY A 87 5.99 12.06 12.59
CA GLY A 87 5.58 10.96 11.70
C GLY A 87 4.73 11.47 10.54
N TRP A 88 5.16 11.23 9.30
CA TRP A 88 4.51 11.75 8.09
C TRP A 88 3.76 10.69 7.28
N SER A 89 4.31 9.49 7.19
CA SER A 89 3.73 8.42 6.39
C SER A 89 3.94 7.06 7.03
N ILE A 90 3.04 6.14 6.71
CA ILE A 90 2.96 4.81 7.30
C ILE A 90 2.61 3.78 6.23
N ALA A 91 3.23 2.60 6.32
CA ALA A 91 2.86 1.43 5.55
C ALA A 91 2.77 0.21 6.47
N LEU A 92 1.84 -0.70 6.17
CA LEU A 92 1.62 -1.93 6.94
C LEU A 92 2.13 -3.13 6.15
N ASP A 93 2.76 -4.09 6.83
CA ASP A 93 3.02 -5.40 6.24
C ASP A 93 1.86 -6.38 6.46
N GLY A 94 1.96 -7.59 5.90
CA GLY A 94 0.92 -8.61 6.02
C GLY A 94 0.69 -9.15 7.45
N SER A 95 1.56 -8.84 8.40
CA SER A 95 1.38 -9.16 9.83
C SER A 95 0.65 -8.06 10.61
N GLY A 96 0.43 -6.89 9.98
CA GLY A 96 -0.08 -5.70 10.63
C GLY A 96 0.99 -4.86 11.34
N ALA A 97 2.27 -5.20 11.19
CA ALA A 97 3.37 -4.38 11.69
C ALA A 97 3.48 -3.08 10.86
N ALA A 98 3.56 -1.95 11.55
CA ALA A 98 3.64 -0.64 10.94
C ALA A 98 5.08 -0.19 10.71
N THR A 99 5.40 0.27 9.51
CA THR A 99 6.62 0.99 9.19
C THR A 99 6.29 2.46 8.96
N VAL A 100 6.89 3.34 9.75
CA VAL A 100 6.67 4.78 9.76
C VAL A 100 7.92 5.49 9.22
N THR A 101 7.72 6.53 8.44
CA THR A 101 8.77 7.50 8.10
C THR A 101 8.35 8.90 8.48
N GLY A 102 9.33 9.78 8.60
CA GLY A 102 9.16 11.12 9.11
C GLY A 102 10.50 11.81 9.22
N TYR A 103 10.58 12.79 10.12
CA TYR A 103 11.84 13.40 10.52
C TYR A 103 11.86 13.68 12.02
N THR A 104 13.08 13.80 12.55
CA THR A 104 13.36 13.98 13.97
C THR A 104 14.43 15.05 14.14
N ASP A 105 14.23 15.92 15.13
CA ASP A 105 15.25 16.86 15.62
C ASP A 105 16.01 16.25 16.83
N SER A 106 15.67 15.03 17.21
CA SER A 106 16.17 14.35 18.42
C SER A 106 17.43 13.54 18.14
N SER A 107 18.57 13.98 18.68
CA SER A 107 19.82 13.19 18.61
C SER A 107 19.76 11.84 19.35
N ASP A 108 18.77 11.66 20.24
CA ASP A 108 18.48 10.45 21.00
C ASP A 108 17.25 9.69 20.48
N PHE A 109 16.80 9.94 19.24
CA PHE A 109 15.73 9.16 18.60
C PHE A 109 16.05 7.65 18.66
N PRO A 110 15.06 6.79 19.00
CA PRO A 110 15.34 5.39 19.27
C PRO A 110 15.76 4.65 17.99
N THR A 111 16.95 4.03 18.04
CA THR A 111 17.46 3.14 16.98
C THR A 111 17.59 1.70 17.49
N THR A 112 17.72 0.74 16.57
CA THR A 112 17.93 -0.67 16.92
C THR A 112 19.34 -1.14 16.58
N PRO A 113 19.96 -2.03 17.38
CA PRO A 113 21.28 -2.59 17.06
C PRO A 113 21.34 -3.20 15.64
N GLY A 114 22.35 -2.81 14.86
CA GLY A 114 22.54 -3.30 13.50
C GLY A 114 21.68 -2.61 12.43
N ALA A 115 20.93 -1.56 12.79
CA ALA A 115 20.29 -0.68 11.82
C ALA A 115 21.32 0.02 10.92
N PHE A 116 20.87 0.46 9.75
CA PHE A 116 21.69 1.13 8.72
C PHE A 116 22.47 2.32 9.28
N ASP A 117 21.78 3.19 10.02
CA ASP A 117 22.39 4.32 10.72
C ASP A 117 21.85 4.46 12.15
N LEU A 118 22.79 4.67 13.06
CA LEU A 118 22.55 4.80 14.51
C LEU A 118 22.78 6.23 15.00
N ARG A 119 23.14 7.15 14.11
CA ARG A 119 23.52 8.52 14.48
C ARG A 119 22.62 9.52 13.77
N TYR A 120 22.31 10.56 14.53
CA TYR A 120 21.80 11.80 13.99
C TYR A 120 22.97 12.57 13.38
N ASN A 121 22.92 12.75 12.06
CA ASN A 121 24.01 13.26 11.23
C ASN A 121 23.88 14.76 10.94
N SER A 122 22.69 15.34 11.10
CA SER A 122 22.46 16.74 10.79
C SER A 122 23.21 17.68 11.74
N CYS A 123 23.57 18.87 11.24
CA CYS A 123 24.03 19.96 12.09
C CYS A 123 22.93 20.44 13.06
N PRO A 124 23.28 21.07 14.20
CA PRO A 124 22.30 21.67 15.09
C PRO A 124 21.39 22.61 14.27
N ASP A 125 20.07 22.50 14.45
CA ASP A 125 18.99 23.21 13.74
C ASP A 125 18.42 22.53 12.47
N TYR A 126 18.90 21.34 12.10
CA TYR A 126 18.31 20.54 11.03
C TYR A 126 17.53 19.33 11.58
N SER A 127 16.96 18.51 10.69
CA SER A 127 16.28 17.25 11.05
C SER A 127 16.90 16.13 10.25
N ASP A 128 16.89 14.91 10.77
CA ASP A 128 17.14 13.72 9.94
C ASP A 128 15.84 12.99 9.66
N ALA A 129 15.74 12.39 8.48
CA ALA A 129 14.65 11.46 8.22
C ALA A 129 14.88 10.18 9.05
N PHE A 130 13.79 9.49 9.36
CA PHE A 130 13.87 8.16 9.99
C PHE A 130 13.01 7.14 9.27
N VAL A 131 13.34 5.87 9.49
CA VAL A 131 12.48 4.73 9.14
C VAL A 131 12.40 3.80 10.34
N THR A 132 11.19 3.65 10.89
CA THR A 132 10.96 2.82 12.08
C THR A 132 9.89 1.81 11.80
N LYS A 133 10.18 0.54 12.05
CA LYS A 133 9.20 -0.54 12.03
C LYS A 133 8.86 -0.97 13.44
N LEU A 134 7.59 -0.80 13.82
CA LEU A 134 7.01 -1.33 15.06
C LEU A 134 6.64 -2.80 14.88
N ASN A 135 6.67 -3.58 15.97
CA ASN A 135 5.99 -4.87 15.97
C ASN A 135 4.47 -4.67 15.89
N ALA A 136 3.71 -5.69 15.47
CA ALA A 136 2.26 -5.57 15.26
C ALA A 136 1.46 -5.21 16.53
N SER A 137 2.03 -5.42 17.71
CA SER A 137 1.42 -5.03 18.99
C SER A 137 1.76 -3.61 19.44
N GLY A 138 2.60 -2.88 18.70
CA GLY A 138 3.09 -1.55 19.07
C GLY A 138 4.01 -1.52 20.30
N SER A 139 4.41 -2.67 20.84
CA SER A 139 5.13 -2.78 22.12
C SER A 139 6.65 -2.65 21.99
N GLY A 140 7.18 -2.60 20.77
CA GLY A 140 8.61 -2.51 20.53
C GLY A 140 8.97 -2.35 19.06
N LEU A 141 10.25 -2.07 18.83
CA LEU A 141 10.82 -1.85 17.50
C LEU A 141 11.28 -3.17 16.90
N VAL A 142 10.88 -3.46 15.67
CA VAL A 142 11.50 -4.49 14.83
C VAL A 142 12.83 -3.96 14.31
N TYR A 143 12.82 -2.74 13.75
CA TYR A 143 14.02 -1.96 13.47
C TYR A 143 13.72 -0.46 13.55
N SER A 144 14.75 0.36 13.74
CA SER A 144 14.67 1.81 13.63
C SER A 144 16.03 2.39 13.26
N THR A 145 16.06 3.26 12.26
CA THR A 145 17.27 3.85 11.67
C THR A 145 17.04 5.32 11.33
N PHE A 146 18.11 6.11 11.42
CA PHE A 146 18.18 7.39 10.72
C PHE A 146 18.39 7.15 9.22
N LEU A 147 18.05 8.16 8.42
CA LEU A 147 18.28 8.24 6.99
C LEU A 147 18.54 9.71 6.62
N GLY A 148 19.80 10.04 6.38
CA GLY A 148 20.20 11.43 6.11
C GLY A 148 21.71 11.59 6.01
N GLY A 149 22.12 12.84 5.84
CA GLY A 149 23.51 13.29 5.85
C GLY A 149 23.70 14.50 6.75
N SER A 150 24.60 15.40 6.38
CA SER A 150 25.01 16.54 7.21
C SER A 150 24.03 17.73 7.24
N GLY A 151 23.10 17.79 6.29
CA GLY A 151 22.05 18.79 6.15
C GLY A 151 20.70 18.32 6.71
N GLY A 152 19.62 19.01 6.34
CA GLY A 152 18.26 18.64 6.74
C GLY A 152 17.61 17.62 5.81
N ASP A 153 17.08 16.55 6.37
CA ASP A 153 16.51 15.41 5.65
C ASP A 153 15.12 15.07 6.20
N ARG A 154 14.16 14.82 5.29
CA ARG A 154 12.76 14.59 5.66
C ARG A 154 12.15 13.47 4.83
N GLY A 155 11.63 12.44 5.50
CA GLY A 155 10.84 11.38 4.87
C GLY A 155 9.36 11.76 4.81
N PHE A 156 8.78 11.80 3.61
CA PHE A 156 7.38 12.21 3.41
C PHE A 156 6.47 11.08 2.92
N GLY A 157 7.00 10.10 2.19
CA GLY A 157 6.23 8.98 1.67
C GLY A 157 6.95 7.65 1.86
N ILE A 158 6.23 6.60 2.23
CA ILE A 158 6.76 5.24 2.36
C ILE A 158 5.82 4.19 1.76
N MET A 159 6.39 3.15 1.16
CA MET A 159 5.69 1.96 0.71
C MET A 159 6.52 0.71 0.99
N LEU A 160 5.87 -0.39 1.34
CA LEU A 160 6.53 -1.70 1.47
C LEU A 160 6.31 -2.54 0.22
N ASP A 161 7.31 -3.32 -0.17
CA ASP A 161 7.10 -4.43 -1.10
C ASP A 161 6.63 -5.70 -0.39
N ALA A 162 6.33 -6.75 -1.17
CA ALA A 162 5.87 -8.04 -0.65
C ALA A 162 6.89 -8.76 0.26
N GLY A 163 8.17 -8.40 0.18
CA GLY A 163 9.24 -8.90 1.05
C GLY A 163 9.42 -8.07 2.33
N GLY A 164 8.67 -6.98 2.49
CA GLY A 164 8.75 -6.07 3.62
C GLY A 164 9.90 -5.06 3.53
N ALA A 165 10.56 -4.92 2.38
CA ALA A 165 11.54 -3.87 2.18
C ALA A 165 10.84 -2.51 1.96
N ALA A 166 11.30 -1.50 2.69
CA ALA A 166 10.71 -0.16 2.69
C ALA A 166 11.33 0.71 1.61
N THR A 167 10.50 1.33 0.78
CA THR A 167 10.91 2.39 -0.16
C THR A 167 10.35 3.72 0.30
N VAL A 168 11.23 4.68 0.54
CA VAL A 168 10.95 6.00 1.09
C VAL A 168 11.29 7.07 0.06
N THR A 169 10.46 8.11 0.01
CA THR A 169 10.75 9.36 -0.70
C THR A 169 10.60 10.54 0.24
N GLY A 170 11.27 11.63 -0.12
CA GLY A 170 11.37 12.79 0.75
C GLY A 170 12.15 13.93 0.12
N GLN A 171 12.67 14.80 0.98
CA GLN A 171 13.56 15.90 0.63
C GLN A 171 14.88 15.75 1.39
N THR A 172 15.98 16.08 0.73
CA THR A 172 17.30 16.17 1.35
C THR A 172 17.93 17.51 1.03
N LEU A 173 18.57 18.13 2.03
CA LEU A 173 19.47 19.27 1.89
C LEU A 173 20.95 18.83 2.07
N SER A 174 21.18 17.52 2.06
CA SER A 174 22.46 16.89 2.41
C SER A 174 23.22 16.51 1.15
N SER A 175 24.31 17.22 0.86
CA SER A 175 25.23 16.87 -0.25
C SER A 175 25.90 15.49 -0.09
N ASP A 176 25.88 14.96 1.13
CA ASP A 176 26.39 13.66 1.53
C ASP A 176 25.27 12.65 1.87
N PHE A 177 24.04 12.89 1.43
CA PHE A 177 22.95 11.92 1.58
C PHE A 177 23.36 10.56 1.01
N PRO A 178 23.07 9.44 1.70
CA PRO A 178 23.61 8.14 1.32
C PRO A 178 23.00 7.66 -0.01
N THR A 179 23.86 7.41 -1.00
CA THR A 179 23.48 6.83 -2.30
C THR A 179 24.07 5.43 -2.48
N THR A 180 23.56 4.68 -3.46
CA THR A 180 24.08 3.34 -3.79
C THR A 180 24.80 3.29 -5.14
N PRO A 181 25.77 2.39 -5.35
CA PRO A 181 26.35 2.15 -6.67
C PRO A 181 25.27 1.84 -7.72
N GLY A 182 25.32 2.51 -8.86
CA GLY A 182 24.31 2.37 -9.92
C GLY A 182 23.00 3.13 -9.66
N ALA A 183 22.99 4.07 -8.72
CA ALA A 183 21.91 5.05 -8.56
C ALA A 183 21.62 5.78 -9.88
N PHE A 184 20.36 6.21 -10.06
CA PHE A 184 19.96 7.06 -11.18
C PHE A 184 20.74 8.38 -11.18
N ASP A 185 20.85 9.00 -10.01
CA ASP A 185 21.65 10.17 -9.74
C ASP A 185 22.37 10.03 -8.39
N PRO A 186 23.70 9.97 -8.38
CA PRO A 186 24.49 9.92 -7.16
C PRO A 186 24.87 11.31 -6.61
N SER A 187 24.44 12.41 -7.24
CA SER A 187 24.86 13.77 -6.92
C SER A 187 23.69 14.64 -6.45
N TYR A 188 24.00 15.55 -5.53
CA TYR A 188 23.11 16.58 -5.05
C TYR A 188 23.23 17.83 -5.94
N ASN A 189 22.14 18.24 -6.59
CA ASN A 189 22.22 19.16 -7.73
C ASN A 189 21.69 20.58 -7.48
N GLY A 190 21.00 20.83 -6.36
CA GLY A 190 20.35 22.11 -6.10
C GLY A 190 20.36 22.58 -4.65
N TYR A 191 19.30 23.29 -4.26
CA TYR A 191 19.10 23.75 -2.87
C TYR A 191 18.48 22.68 -1.98
N SER A 192 17.76 21.74 -2.58
CA SER A 192 17.30 20.51 -1.96
C SER A 192 16.87 19.56 -3.07
N ASP A 193 17.20 18.29 -2.96
CA ASP A 193 16.75 17.29 -3.92
C ASP A 193 15.66 16.41 -3.32
N ALA A 194 14.75 15.89 -4.15
CA ALA A 194 13.98 14.74 -3.71
C ALA A 194 14.91 13.53 -3.64
N PHE A 195 14.59 12.56 -2.79
CA PHE A 195 15.30 11.27 -2.78
C PHE A 195 14.35 10.10 -2.98
N VAL A 196 14.91 8.97 -3.42
CA VAL A 196 14.24 7.67 -3.39
C VAL A 196 15.20 6.64 -2.81
N THR A 197 14.89 6.15 -1.60
CA THR A 197 15.72 5.19 -0.87
C THR A 197 14.93 3.93 -0.59
N ARG A 198 15.48 2.76 -0.92
CA ARG A 198 14.94 1.45 -0.56
C ARG A 198 15.86 0.75 0.43
N LEU A 199 15.34 0.44 1.61
CA LEU A 199 16.03 -0.35 2.63
C LEU A 199 15.76 -1.84 2.44
N ASN A 200 16.65 -2.68 2.94
CA ASN A 200 16.35 -4.09 3.17
C ASN A 200 15.30 -4.26 4.28
N ALA A 201 14.66 -5.43 4.33
CA ALA A 201 13.48 -5.66 5.17
C ALA A 201 13.76 -5.63 6.69
N ASP A 202 15.02 -5.80 7.09
CA ASP A 202 15.51 -5.70 8.47
C ASP A 202 16.07 -4.30 8.80
N GLY A 203 16.10 -3.37 7.82
CA GLY A 203 16.54 -1.99 8.02
C GLY A 203 18.04 -1.84 8.27
N SER A 204 18.85 -2.87 7.99
CA SER A 204 20.31 -2.87 8.21
C SER A 204 21.12 -2.26 7.06
N GLY A 205 20.51 -1.99 5.91
CA GLY A 205 21.21 -1.44 4.76
C GLY A 205 20.32 -0.99 3.61
N LEU A 206 20.93 -0.29 2.65
CA LEU A 206 20.26 0.22 1.45
C LEU A 206 20.37 -0.78 0.29
N LEU A 207 19.23 -1.13 -0.30
CA LEU A 207 19.15 -1.88 -1.55
C LEU A 207 19.28 -0.96 -2.77
N TYR A 208 18.85 0.29 -2.64
CA TYR A 208 18.93 1.34 -3.65
C TYR A 208 18.79 2.71 -2.97
N SER A 209 19.55 3.72 -3.40
CA SER A 209 19.28 5.10 -3.05
C SER A 209 19.85 6.06 -4.08
N THR A 210 19.09 7.11 -4.38
CA THR A 210 19.36 8.11 -5.42
C THR A 210 18.79 9.47 -5.02
N PHE A 211 19.41 10.52 -5.57
CA PHE A 211 18.75 11.81 -5.72
C PHE A 211 17.78 11.80 -6.90
N LEU A 212 16.82 12.72 -6.88
CA LEU A 212 15.85 13.01 -7.93
C LEU A 212 15.56 14.51 -7.89
N GLY A 213 16.18 15.26 -8.79
CA GLY A 213 16.07 16.72 -8.82
C GLY A 213 16.94 17.34 -9.90
N GLY A 214 17.00 18.66 -9.89
CA GLY A 214 17.79 19.50 -10.78
C GLY A 214 18.48 20.63 -10.02
N SER A 215 18.61 21.79 -10.65
CA SER A 215 19.42 22.92 -10.16
C SER A 215 18.85 23.68 -8.96
N ASP A 216 17.57 23.48 -8.62
CA ASP A 216 16.85 24.26 -7.61
C ASP A 216 16.25 23.36 -6.52
N SER A 217 15.01 23.59 -6.07
CA SER A 217 14.39 22.84 -4.98
C SER A 217 13.43 21.78 -5.49
N ASP A 218 13.65 20.54 -5.08
CA ASP A 218 12.87 19.38 -5.45
C ASP A 218 12.41 18.61 -4.20
N VAL A 219 11.14 18.19 -4.17
CA VAL A 219 10.55 17.49 -3.01
C VAL A 219 9.70 16.32 -3.48
N GLY A 220 9.99 15.12 -2.98
CA GLY A 220 9.13 13.95 -3.15
C GLY A 220 8.14 13.80 -2.00
N TRP A 221 6.84 13.82 -2.27
CA TRP A 221 5.80 13.74 -1.23
C TRP A 221 5.21 12.35 -1.06
N ALA A 222 4.97 11.65 -2.17
CA ALA A 222 4.30 10.36 -2.15
C ALA A 222 4.97 9.38 -3.11
N ILE A 223 4.89 8.10 -2.76
CA ILE A 223 5.47 7.01 -3.53
C ILE A 223 4.51 5.83 -3.59
N ALA A 224 4.42 5.22 -4.77
CA ALA A 224 3.70 3.97 -4.99
C ALA A 224 4.62 2.98 -5.72
N LEU A 225 4.44 1.69 -5.44
CA LEU A 225 5.18 0.62 -6.10
C LEU A 225 4.25 -0.19 -7.00
N ASP A 226 4.72 -0.58 -8.18
CA ASP A 226 4.06 -1.62 -8.98
C ASP A 226 4.45 -3.04 -8.49
N ARG A 227 3.83 -4.08 -9.07
CA ARG A 227 4.13 -5.48 -8.72
C ARG A 227 5.59 -5.89 -9.00
N GLY A 228 6.29 -5.16 -9.85
CA GLY A 228 7.70 -5.38 -10.16
C GLY A 228 8.65 -4.59 -9.26
N GLY A 229 8.15 -3.81 -8.31
CA GLY A 229 8.94 -2.95 -7.45
C GLY A 229 9.43 -1.67 -8.14
N THR A 230 8.84 -1.28 -9.27
CA THR A 230 9.11 0.04 -9.88
C THR A 230 8.38 1.10 -9.07
N ALA A 231 9.09 2.16 -8.68
CA ALA A 231 8.52 3.27 -7.95
C ALA A 231 7.89 4.29 -8.90
N THR A 232 6.76 4.85 -8.51
CA THR A 232 6.22 6.11 -9.03
C THR A 232 6.20 7.10 -7.88
N VAL A 233 6.90 8.21 -8.04
CA VAL A 233 7.03 9.29 -7.06
C VAL A 233 6.31 10.51 -7.58
N THR A 234 5.55 11.17 -6.71
CA THR A 234 4.96 12.48 -7.00
C THR A 234 5.46 13.52 -6.03
N GLY A 235 5.56 14.75 -6.50
CA GLY A 235 6.17 15.83 -5.75
C GLY A 235 6.05 17.16 -6.47
N TRP A 236 6.92 18.08 -6.10
CA TRP A 236 7.04 19.38 -6.73
C TRP A 236 8.50 19.72 -6.98
N THR A 237 8.75 20.45 -8.06
CA THR A 237 10.08 20.86 -8.52
C THR A 237 10.06 22.32 -8.91
N ASP A 238 11.05 23.10 -8.45
CA ASP A 238 11.37 24.44 -8.95
C ASP A 238 12.54 24.43 -9.96
N SER A 239 12.97 23.24 -10.38
CA SER A 239 14.15 23.04 -11.21
C SER A 239 13.79 23.07 -12.69
N THR A 240 14.39 24.01 -13.44
CA THR A 240 14.20 24.10 -14.90
C THR A 240 14.75 22.91 -15.67
N ASP A 241 15.67 22.17 -15.06
CA ASP A 241 16.37 21.00 -15.57
C ASP A 241 15.97 19.71 -14.83
N PHE A 242 14.81 19.69 -14.17
CA PHE A 242 14.28 18.47 -13.55
C PHE A 242 14.26 17.31 -14.56
N PRO A 243 14.66 16.07 -14.18
CA PRO A 243 14.78 14.98 -15.13
C PRO A 243 13.45 14.62 -15.80
N THR A 244 13.40 14.76 -17.13
CA THR A 244 12.26 14.34 -17.97
C THR A 244 12.69 13.29 -19.00
N THR A 245 11.70 12.67 -19.66
CA THR A 245 11.95 11.65 -20.69
C THR A 245 11.51 12.11 -22.08
N PRO A 246 12.12 11.62 -23.16
CA PRO A 246 11.63 11.88 -24.51
C PRO A 246 10.16 11.46 -24.66
N GLY A 247 9.31 12.39 -25.11
CA GLY A 247 7.87 12.15 -25.25
C GLY A 247 7.08 12.26 -23.95
N ALA A 248 7.65 12.82 -22.88
CA ALA A 248 6.90 13.21 -21.68
C ALA A 248 5.72 14.13 -22.04
N PHE A 249 4.66 14.07 -21.22
CA PHE A 249 3.45 14.88 -21.41
C PHE A 249 3.74 16.38 -21.38
N ASP A 250 4.48 16.82 -20.37
CA ASP A 250 5.08 18.15 -20.28
C ASP A 250 6.55 17.97 -19.89
N PRO A 251 7.51 18.28 -20.77
CA PRO A 251 8.93 18.16 -20.48
C PRO A 251 9.55 19.45 -19.92
N THR A 252 8.77 20.51 -19.72
CA THR A 252 9.25 21.83 -19.30
C THR A 252 8.59 22.26 -18.00
N CYS A 253 9.37 22.73 -17.03
CA CYS A 253 8.77 23.48 -15.93
C CYS A 253 8.40 24.88 -16.42
N ASN A 254 7.11 25.21 -16.38
CA ASN A 254 6.58 26.40 -17.02
C ASN A 254 6.85 27.68 -16.20
N SER A 255 7.05 27.53 -14.88
CA SER A 255 7.17 28.67 -13.96
C SER A 255 8.47 28.67 -13.14
N CYS A 256 9.40 27.77 -13.45
CA CYS A 256 10.70 27.65 -12.80
C CYS A 256 11.75 28.63 -13.39
N PRO A 257 12.69 29.15 -12.58
CA PRO A 257 12.68 29.11 -11.11
C PRO A 257 11.76 30.17 -10.50
N GLY A 258 11.33 29.94 -9.25
CA GLY A 258 10.54 30.86 -8.42
C GLY A 258 9.09 30.42 -8.19
N TYR A 259 8.56 29.56 -9.07
CA TYR A 259 7.27 28.89 -8.91
C TYR A 259 7.38 27.50 -9.56
N GLY A 260 7.40 26.46 -8.76
CA GLY A 260 7.58 25.12 -9.30
C GLY A 260 6.29 24.47 -9.81
N ASP A 261 6.47 23.37 -10.53
CA ASP A 261 5.42 22.50 -11.05
C ASP A 261 5.38 21.16 -10.30
N ALA A 262 4.24 20.48 -10.35
CA ALA A 262 4.14 19.12 -9.83
C ALA A 262 4.82 18.13 -10.79
N PHE A 263 5.54 17.15 -10.26
CA PHE A 263 6.09 16.05 -11.06
C PHE A 263 5.44 14.71 -10.73
N ALA A 264 5.51 13.80 -11.70
CA ALA A 264 5.25 12.38 -11.53
C ALA A 264 6.35 11.58 -12.22
N THR A 265 7.26 10.99 -11.45
CA THR A 265 8.44 10.28 -11.94
C THR A 265 8.30 8.79 -11.70
N ARG A 266 8.44 7.98 -12.76
CA ARG A 266 8.50 6.53 -12.62
C ARG A 266 9.95 6.06 -12.70
N LEU A 267 10.45 5.49 -11.61
CA LEU A 267 11.84 5.09 -11.43
C LEU A 267 11.96 3.57 -11.22
N ARG A 268 12.78 2.93 -12.04
CA ARG A 268 13.14 1.53 -11.85
C ARG A 268 14.36 1.41 -10.94
N MET A 269 14.15 0.86 -9.75
CA MET A 269 15.21 0.63 -8.77
C MET A 269 15.83 -0.75 -9.02
N VAL A 270 16.96 -0.81 -9.72
CA VAL A 270 17.65 -2.08 -10.01
C VAL A 270 18.73 -2.30 -8.95
N PRO A 271 18.64 -3.35 -8.10
CA PRO A 271 19.70 -3.63 -7.14
C PRO A 271 21.00 -3.99 -7.86
N TYR A 272 22.12 -3.42 -7.42
CA TYR A 272 23.45 -3.64 -8.00
C TYR A 272 23.86 -5.13 -8.08
N GLN A 273 23.32 -5.99 -7.21
CA GLN A 273 23.59 -7.44 -7.19
C GLN A 273 23.18 -8.18 -8.47
N LEU A 274 22.35 -7.59 -9.34
CA LEU A 274 21.99 -8.15 -10.65
C LEU A 274 22.95 -7.74 -11.79
N TYR A 275 23.94 -6.90 -11.50
CA TYR A 275 24.96 -6.39 -12.43
C TYR A 275 26.34 -7.04 -12.26
N LEU A 276 26.44 -8.24 -11.67
CA LEU A 276 27.60 -9.07 -11.97
C LEU A 276 27.45 -9.53 -13.43
N PRO A 277 28.28 -9.06 -14.39
CA PRO A 277 28.31 -9.73 -15.67
C PRO A 277 28.61 -11.20 -15.35
N LEU A 278 27.82 -12.12 -15.93
CA LEU A 278 28.30 -13.48 -16.13
C LEU A 278 29.62 -13.35 -16.88
N ILE A 279 30.73 -13.30 -16.15
CA ILE A 279 32.02 -13.72 -16.68
C ILE A 279 31.83 -15.22 -16.86
N LEU A 280 31.25 -15.57 -18.02
CA LEU A 280 31.38 -16.89 -18.57
C LEU A 280 32.87 -17.17 -18.57
N ASN A 281 33.29 -18.10 -17.72
CA ASN A 281 34.51 -18.86 -17.92
C ASN A 281 34.43 -19.47 -19.33
N GLN A 282 34.91 -18.71 -20.32
CA GLN A 282 35.43 -19.32 -21.53
C GLN A 282 36.84 -19.79 -21.20
N ARG A 283 36.97 -21.10 -21.37
CA ARG A 283 38.09 -22.00 -21.11
C ARG A 283 39.46 -21.44 -21.44
#